data_AF-A0A1N6YK09-F1
#
_entry.id   AF-A0A1N6YK09-F1
#
_cell.length_a   1.000
_cell.length_b   1.000
_cell.length_c   1.000
_cell.angle_alpha   90.00
_cell.angle_beta   90.00
_cell.angle_gamma   90.00
#
_symmetry.space_group_name_H-M   'P 1'
#
loop_
_entity.id
_entity.type
_entity.pdbx_description
1 polymer ?
#
loop_
_entity_poly.entity_id
_entity_poly.type
_entity_poly.pdbx_seq_one_letter_code
_entity_poly.pdbx_strand_id
1 'polypeptide(L)'
;MDDKLTTDEIFDVLGHSHRRHALTALLDCDGKATMTELVEKTSNRIETAPERIEVGLHHSHLPRLEGMGVVEYDTDTNVVQLTDTASELKPFVELTDE
;
A
#
# COMPACT_ATOMS: atom_id res chain seq x y z
N MET A 1 1.76 13.41 -19.53
CA MET A 1 1.80 11.94 -19.58
C MET A 1 0.65 11.50 -18.71
N ASP A 2 -0.19 10.62 -19.22
CA ASP A 2 -1.36 10.11 -18.53
C ASP A 2 -0.88 9.43 -17.24
N ASP A 3 -1.08 10.09 -16.09
CA ASP A 3 -0.69 9.61 -14.75
C ASP A 3 -1.64 8.51 -14.27
N LYS A 4 -1.96 7.61 -15.19
CA LYS A 4 -3.05 6.66 -15.07
C LYS A 4 -2.49 5.25 -15.09
N LEU A 5 -2.78 4.49 -14.03
CA LEU A 5 -2.38 3.10 -13.95
C LEU A 5 -3.00 2.32 -15.11
N THR A 6 -2.19 1.50 -15.75
CA THR A 6 -2.70 0.52 -16.71
C THR A 6 -3.50 -0.56 -15.99
N THR A 7 -4.37 -1.24 -16.73
CA THR A 7 -5.15 -2.36 -16.18
C THR A 7 -4.24 -3.46 -15.60
N ASP A 8 -3.12 -3.78 -16.26
CA ASP A 8 -2.12 -4.73 -15.75
C ASP A 8 -1.50 -4.28 -14.43
N GLU A 9 -1.20 -2.99 -14.26
CA GLU A 9 -0.66 -2.46 -13.00
C GLU A 9 -1.70 -2.51 -11.88
N ILE A 10 -2.95 -2.17 -12.17
CA ILE A 10 -4.06 -2.31 -11.22
C ILE A 10 -4.19 -3.78 -10.79
N PHE A 11 -4.17 -4.73 -11.73
CA PHE A 11 -4.22 -6.16 -11.40
C PHE A 11 -2.98 -6.65 -10.67
N ASP A 12 -1.78 -6.14 -10.96
CA ASP A 12 -0.57 -6.47 -10.21
C ASP A 12 -0.74 -6.02 -8.76
N VAL A 13 -1.09 -4.76 -8.53
CA VAL A 13 -1.32 -4.21 -7.18
C VAL A 13 -2.36 -5.03 -6.43
N LEU A 14 -3.54 -5.19 -7.00
CA LEU A 14 -4.67 -5.86 -6.36
C LEU A 14 -4.50 -7.38 -6.28
N GLY A 15 -3.65 -7.99 -7.10
CA GLY A 15 -3.45 -9.45 -7.12
C GLY A 15 -2.77 -9.99 -5.87
N HIS A 16 -2.05 -9.15 -5.12
CA HIS A 16 -1.32 -9.57 -3.93
C HIS A 16 -2.03 -9.12 -2.65
N SER A 17 -2.45 -10.06 -1.81
CA SER A 17 -3.19 -9.77 -0.57
C SER A 17 -2.49 -8.75 0.31
N HIS A 18 -1.19 -8.93 0.56
CA HIS A 18 -0.43 -7.99 1.40
C HIS A 18 -0.39 -6.55 0.84
N ARG A 19 -0.34 -6.36 -0.48
CA ARG A 19 -0.40 -5.02 -1.09
C ARG A 19 -1.77 -4.38 -0.88
N ARG A 20 -2.85 -5.16 -1.05
CA ARG A 20 -4.20 -4.69 -0.74
C ARG A 20 -4.31 -4.24 0.70
N HIS A 21 -3.92 -5.08 1.66
CA HIS A 21 -4.03 -4.73 3.08
C HIS A 21 -3.18 -3.52 3.48
N ALA A 22 -1.99 -3.36 2.88
CA ALA A 22 -1.17 -2.16 3.08
C ALA A 22 -1.86 -0.90 2.53
N LEU A 23 -2.46 -0.98 1.34
CA LEU A 23 -3.22 0.13 0.76
C LEU A 23 -4.47 0.45 1.58
N THR A 24 -5.21 -0.56 2.03
CA THR A 24 -6.38 -0.32 2.89
C THR A 24 -5.97 0.30 4.22
N ALA A 25 -4.88 -0.18 4.83
CA ALA A 25 -4.34 0.43 6.06
C ALA A 25 -3.92 1.90 5.87
N LEU A 26 -3.38 2.27 4.70
CA LEU A 26 -3.08 3.66 4.35
C LEU A 26 -4.36 4.48 4.16
N LEU A 27 -5.37 3.93 3.49
CA LEU A 27 -6.67 4.58 3.32
C LEU A 27 -7.37 4.83 4.67
N ASP A 28 -7.28 3.88 5.59
CA ASP A 28 -7.76 3.99 6.98
C ASP A 28 -6.98 5.05 7.80
N CYS A 29 -5.87 5.56 7.27
CA CYS A 29 -5.00 6.58 7.87
C CYS A 29 -5.02 7.89 7.05
N ASP A 30 -6.12 8.21 6.38
CA ASP A 30 -6.24 9.42 5.53
C ASP A 30 -5.16 9.51 4.43
N GLY A 31 -4.63 8.36 4.01
CA GLY A 31 -3.61 8.24 2.98
C GLY A 31 -2.19 8.50 3.47
N LYS A 32 -1.92 8.60 4.78
CA LYS A 32 -0.57 8.83 5.31
C LYS A 32 -0.36 8.11 6.64
N ALA A 33 0.67 7.27 6.72
CA ALA A 33 1.01 6.55 7.95
C ALA A 33 2.52 6.41 8.11
N THR A 34 3.00 6.31 9.36
CA THR A 34 4.38 5.86 9.61
C THR A 34 4.53 4.38 9.23
N MET A 35 5.76 3.95 8.94
CA MET A 35 6.06 2.54 8.70
C MET A 35 5.58 1.66 9.85
N THR A 36 5.79 2.09 11.10
CA THR A 36 5.35 1.35 12.29
C THR A 36 3.83 1.21 12.33
N GLU A 37 3.07 2.29 12.14
CA GLU A 37 1.61 2.23 12.11
C GLU A 37 1.09 1.34 10.97
N LEU A 38 1.72 1.43 9.80
CA LEU A 38 1.37 0.64 8.64
C LEU A 38 1.62 -0.86 8.88
N VAL A 39 2.76 -1.19 9.51
CA VAL A 39 3.10 -2.55 9.92
C VAL A 39 2.07 -3.08 10.92
N GLU A 40 1.78 -2.34 11.99
CA GLU A 40 0.84 -2.76 13.03
C GLU A 40 -0.57 -2.99 12.46
N LYS A 41 -1.09 -2.04 11.68
CA LYS A 41 -2.42 -2.15 11.08
C LYS A 41 -2.52 -3.32 10.10
N THR A 42 -1.52 -3.50 9.25
CA THR A 42 -1.49 -4.60 8.28
C THR A 42 -1.35 -5.95 8.99
N SER A 43 -0.45 -6.04 9.98
CA SER A 43 -0.25 -7.21 10.86
C SER A 43 -1.54 -7.66 11.52
N ASN A 44 -2.29 -6.71 12.10
CA ASN A 44 -3.57 -6.99 12.75
C ASN A 44 -4.65 -7.44 11.76
N ARG A 45 -4.64 -6.91 10.54
CA ARG A 45 -5.64 -7.24 9.51
C ARG A 45 -5.46 -8.65 8.94
N ILE A 46 -4.22 -9.13 8.83
CA ILE A 46 -3.91 -10.44 8.23
C ILE A 46 -3.36 -11.46 9.22
N GLU A 47 -3.48 -11.18 10.52
CA GLU A 47 -3.07 -12.06 11.63
C GLU A 47 -1.65 -12.62 11.44
N THR A 48 -0.71 -11.78 11.00
CA THR A 48 0.67 -12.16 10.69
C THR A 48 1.64 -11.35 11.54
N ALA A 49 2.77 -11.95 11.93
CA ALA A 49 3.77 -11.26 12.76
C ALA A 49 4.24 -9.92 12.14
N PRO A 50 4.34 -8.84 12.94
CA PRO A 50 4.70 -7.51 12.45
C PRO A 50 6.07 -7.49 11.79
N GLU A 51 7.06 -8.24 12.30
CA GLU A 51 8.39 -8.32 11.68
C GLU A 51 8.34 -8.86 10.26
N ARG A 52 7.41 -9.80 9.98
CA ARG A 52 7.23 -10.37 8.64
C ARG A 52 6.54 -9.39 7.70
N ILE A 53 5.62 -8.58 8.22
CA ILE A 53 4.98 -7.50 7.48
C ILE A 53 6.00 -6.43 7.11
N GLU A 54 6.79 -5.98 8.07
CA GLU A 54 7.81 -4.95 7.90
C GLU A 54 8.81 -5.32 6.79
N VAL A 55 9.36 -6.54 6.84
CA VAL A 55 10.25 -7.06 5.80
C VAL A 55 9.55 -7.09 4.43
N GLY A 56 8.28 -7.53 4.38
CA GLY A 56 7.50 -7.56 3.14
C GLY A 56 7.23 -6.17 2.57
N LEU A 57 6.86 -5.21 3.42
CA LEU A 57 6.63 -3.82 3.04
C LEU A 57 7.90 -3.20 2.48
N HIS A 58 9.03 -3.32 3.19
CA HIS A 58 10.29 -2.74 2.77
C HIS A 58 10.86 -3.33 1.48
N HIS A 59 10.79 -4.66 1.31
CA HIS A 59 11.51 -5.33 0.22
C HIS A 59 10.66 -5.68 -0.99
N SER A 60 9.33 -5.71 -0.85
CA SER A 60 8.44 -6.20 -1.90
C SER A 60 7.34 -5.20 -2.22
N HIS A 61 6.59 -4.77 -1.21
CA HIS A 61 5.33 -4.07 -1.45
C HIS A 61 5.54 -2.58 -1.72
N LEU A 62 6.24 -1.84 -0.84
CA LEU A 62 6.45 -0.40 -1.01
C LEU A 62 7.30 -0.07 -2.25
N PRO A 63 8.45 -0.72 -2.52
CA PRO A 63 9.24 -0.41 -3.71
C PRO A 63 8.46 -0.62 -5.01
N ARG A 64 7.56 -1.60 -5.03
CA ARG A 64 6.73 -1.90 -6.20
C ARG A 64 5.63 -0.86 -6.36
N LEU A 65 4.95 -0.48 -5.26
CA LEU A 65 3.93 0.57 -5.27
C LEU A 65 4.52 1.93 -5.64
N GLU A 66 5.71 2.25 -5.13
CA GLU A 66 6.45 3.47 -5.47
C GLU A 66 6.89 3.47 -6.94
N GLY A 67 7.35 2.33 -7.46
CA GLY A 67 7.68 2.19 -8.88
C GLY A 67 6.49 2.39 -9.84
N MET A 68 5.26 2.21 -9.35
CA MET A 68 4.01 2.52 -10.07
C MET A 68 3.46 3.92 -9.75
N GLY A 69 4.17 4.69 -8.92
CA GLY A 69 3.72 6.02 -8.48
C GLY A 69 2.51 6.00 -7.56
N VAL A 70 2.15 4.87 -6.94
CA VAL A 70 0.97 4.74 -6.07
C VAL A 70 1.22 5.30 -4.66
N VAL A 71 2.45 5.14 -4.18
CA VAL A 71 2.88 5.63 -2.87
C VAL A 71 4.22 6.34 -3.00
N GLU A 72 4.49 7.22 -2.06
CA GLU A 72 5.82 7.74 -1.80
C GLU A 72 6.25 7.30 -0.41
N TYR A 73 7.46 6.75 -0.30
CA TYR A 73 8.04 6.38 0.98
C TYR A 73 9.24 7.27 1.31
N ASP A 74 9.07 8.12 2.32
CA ASP A 74 10.13 8.97 2.84
C ASP A 74 10.94 8.18 3.88
N THR A 75 12.16 7.78 3.50
CA THR A 75 13.07 7.00 4.34
C THR A 75 13.66 7.79 5.50
N ASP A 76 13.74 9.11 5.39
CA ASP A 76 14.28 9.99 6.43
C ASP A 76 13.29 10.11 7.60
N THR A 77 11.99 10.18 7.29
CA THR A 77 10.90 10.30 8.26
C THR A 77 10.20 8.98 8.57
N ASN A 78 10.48 7.92 7.80
CA ASN A 78 9.77 6.64 7.84
C ASN A 78 8.26 6.77 7.63
N VAL A 79 7.85 7.65 6.73
CA VAL A 79 6.45 7.92 6.42
C VAL A 79 6.11 7.46 5.02
N VAL A 80 5.00 6.75 4.89
CA VAL A 80 4.42 6.33 3.63
C VAL A 80 3.17 7.16 3.37
N GLN A 81 3.04 7.71 2.16
CA GLN A 81 1.87 8.46 1.73
C GLN A 81 1.33 7.96 0.39
N LEU A 82 0.01 7.97 0.23
CA LEU A 82 -0.65 7.75 -1.04
C LEU A 82 -0.45 8.97 -1.94
N THR A 83 -0.24 8.72 -3.23
CA THR A 83 -0.20 9.76 -4.26
C THR A 83 -1.58 9.99 -4.87
N ASP A 84 -1.68 10.94 -5.80
CA ASP A 84 -2.89 11.15 -6.61
C ASP A 84 -3.26 9.89 -7.40
N THR A 85 -2.27 9.15 -7.90
CA THR A 85 -2.42 7.89 -8.65
C THR A 85 -3.16 6.82 -7.83
N ALA A 86 -3.00 6.80 -6.50
CA ALA A 86 -3.72 5.88 -5.63
C ALA A 86 -5.25 6.08 -5.68
N SER A 87 -5.72 7.26 -6.09
CA SER A 87 -7.16 7.54 -6.24
C SER A 87 -7.84 6.62 -7.26
N GLU A 88 -7.08 6.08 -8.22
CA GLU A 88 -7.60 5.10 -9.18
C GLU A 88 -7.79 3.71 -8.57
N LEU A 89 -7.03 3.39 -7.51
CA LEU A 89 -7.10 2.10 -6.82
C LEU A 89 -8.16 2.08 -5.72
N LYS A 90 -8.47 3.22 -5.10
CA LYS A 90 -9.49 3.37 -4.05
C LYS A 90 -10.76 2.54 -4.27
N PRO A 91 -11.49 2.71 -5.39
CA PRO A 91 -12.74 1.98 -5.60
C PRO A 91 -12.54 0.47 -5.64
N PHE A 92 -11.39 -0.01 -6.15
CA PHE A 92 -11.11 -1.44 -6.24
C PHE A 92 -10.64 -2.03 -4.92
N VAL A 93 -9.89 -1.28 -4.12
CA VAL A 93 -9.47 -1.73 -2.78
C VAL A 93 -10.69 -1.91 -1.88
N GLU A 94 -11.63 -0.96 -1.91
CA GLU A 94 -12.90 -1.04 -1.18
C GLU A 94 -13.76 -2.25 -1.60
N LEU A 95 -13.74 -2.62 -2.88
CA LEU A 95 -14.45 -3.81 -3.41
C LEU A 95 -13.82 -5.14 -2.99
N THR A 96 -12.56 -5.14 -2.56
CA THR A 96 -11.82 -6.37 -2.19
C THR A 96 -11.73 -6.61 -0.70
N ASP A 97 -12.32 -5.72 0.12
CA ASP A 97 -12.36 -5.83 1.58
C ASP A 97 -13.60 -6.59 2.10
N GLU A 98 -14.24 -7.40 1.25
CA GLU A 98 -15.34 -8.33 1.59
C GLU A 98 -14.86 -9.73 2.01
#